data_AF-A0A9X6JRG4-F1
#
_entry.id   AF-A0A9X6JRG4-F1
#
_cell.length_a   1.000
_cell.length_b   1.000
_cell.length_c   1.000
_cell.angle_alpha   90.00
_cell.angle_beta   90.00
_cell.angle_gamma   90.00
#
_symmetry.space_group_name_H-M   'P 1'
#
loop_
_entity.id
_entity.type
_entity.pdbx_description
1 polymer ?
#
loop_
_entity_poly.entity_id
_entity_poly.type
_entity_poly.pdbx_seq_one_letter_code
_entity_poly.pdbx_strand_id
1 'polypeptide(L)'
;MKEFKNGDLVFITEGEFKGIRGKVEDSEGPVNLVRLSTTKEVANIPDEHLQKVIFAMKENEYKEYERIIELLNLGIKVMKN
;
A
#
# COMPACT_ATOMS: atom_id res chain seq x y z
N MET A 1 -8.55 11.99 -7.71
CA MET A 1 -8.29 10.54 -7.74
C MET A 1 -7.36 10.21 -6.57
N LYS A 2 -7.49 9.04 -5.96
CA LYS A 2 -6.47 8.57 -5.00
C LYS A 2 -5.27 8.15 -5.84
N GLU A 3 -4.17 8.90 -5.76
CA GLU A 3 -2.96 8.52 -6.50
C GLU A 3 -2.23 7.40 -5.74
N PHE A 4 -2.34 6.19 -6.25
CA PHE A 4 -1.50 5.08 -5.85
C PHE A 4 -0.18 5.14 -6.62
N LYS A 5 0.92 4.81 -5.95
CA LYS A 5 2.26 4.79 -6.55
C LYS A 5 2.82 3.39 -6.54
N ASN A 6 3.68 3.08 -7.51
CA ASN A 6 4.49 1.87 -7.47
C ASN A 6 5.17 1.75 -6.10
N GLY A 7 5.02 0.61 -5.45
CA GLY A 7 5.53 0.36 -4.12
C GLY A 7 4.46 0.38 -3.03
N ASP A 8 3.34 1.07 -3.25
CA ASP A 8 2.31 1.24 -2.24
C ASP A 8 1.73 -0.11 -1.81
N LEU A 9 1.65 -0.31 -0.49
CA LEU A 9 0.92 -1.43 0.09
C LEU A 9 -0.57 -1.08 0.14
N VAL A 10 -1.40 -2.00 -0.36
CA VAL A 10 -2.84 -1.81 -0.47
C VAL A 10 -3.60 -3.01 0.07
N PHE A 11 -4.82 -2.74 0.52
CA PHE A 11 -5.83 -3.71 0.87
C PHE A 11 -6.97 -3.60 -0.12
N ILE A 12 -7.39 -4.74 -0.67
CA ILE A 12 -8.48 -4.81 -1.64
C ILE A 12 -9.80 -4.93 -0.88
N THR A 13 -10.67 -3.93 -1.01
CA THR A 13 -11.91 -3.82 -0.22
C THR A 13 -13.11 -4.44 -0.93
N GLU A 14 -13.07 -4.59 -2.25
CA GLU A 14 -14.19 -5.02 -3.10
C GLU A 14 -13.73 -5.88 -4.30
N GLY A 15 -14.68 -6.53 -4.98
CA GLY A 15 -14.42 -7.39 -6.14
C GLY A 15 -13.92 -8.80 -5.81
N GLU A 16 -13.38 -9.48 -6.83
CA GLU A 16 -12.92 -10.88 -6.77
C GLU A 16 -11.83 -11.12 -5.72
N PHE A 17 -10.90 -10.16 -5.60
CA PHE A 17 -9.76 -10.25 -4.68
C PHE A 17 -10.01 -9.57 -3.33
N LYS A 18 -11.28 -9.32 -2.98
CA LYS A 18 -11.66 -8.69 -1.71
C LYS A 18 -11.02 -9.41 -0.52
N GLY A 19 -10.46 -8.62 0.39
CA GLY A 19 -9.80 -9.10 1.61
C GLY A 19 -8.33 -9.43 1.44
N ILE A 20 -7.80 -9.41 0.21
CA ILE A 20 -6.40 -9.70 -0.07
C ILE A 20 -5.58 -8.41 0.02
N ARG A 21 -4.36 -8.53 0.55
CA ARG A 21 -3.35 -7.46 0.54
C ARG A 21 -2.48 -7.58 -0.71
N GLY A 22 -1.98 -6.46 -1.20
CA GLY A 22 -1.07 -6.46 -2.34
C GLY A 22 -0.11 -5.28 -2.32
N LYS A 23 0.76 -5.27 -3.31
CA LYS A 23 1.68 -4.18 -3.58
C LYS A 23 1.42 -3.66 -5.00
N VAL A 24 1.26 -2.35 -5.15
CA VAL A 24 1.09 -1.73 -6.45
C VAL A 24 2.42 -1.83 -7.21
N GLU A 25 2.37 -2.38 -8.42
CA GLU A 25 3.50 -2.45 -9.36
C GLU A 25 3.44 -1.32 -10.37
N ASP A 26 2.24 -0.95 -10.80
CA ASP A 26 2.01 0.17 -11.70
C ASP A 26 0.63 0.77 -11.51
N SER A 27 0.47 2.01 -11.94
CA SER A 27 -0.80 2.74 -11.90
C SER A 27 -1.07 3.37 -13.27
N GLU A 28 -2.10 2.87 -13.95
CA GLU A 28 -2.50 3.30 -15.28
C GLU A 28 -3.90 3.95 -15.22
N GLY A 29 -3.96 5.20 -14.77
CA GLY A 29 -5.22 5.94 -14.67
C GLY A 29 -6.12 5.39 -13.55
N PRO A 30 -7.35 4.91 -13.84
CA PRO A 30 -8.30 4.46 -12.80
C PRO A 30 -8.10 3.00 -12.34
N VAL A 31 -7.07 2.31 -12.85
CA VAL A 31 -6.78 0.91 -12.55
C VAL A 31 -5.31 0.78 -12.15
N ASN A 32 -5.03 -0.09 -11.18
CA ASN A 32 -3.67 -0.40 -10.73
C ASN A 32 -3.34 -1.86 -10.99
N LEU A 33 -2.10 -2.10 -11.39
CA LEU A 33 -1.50 -3.44 -11.39
C LEU A 33 -1.04 -3.76 -9.97
N VAL A 34 -1.68 -4.72 -9.32
CA VAL A 34 -1.42 -5.10 -7.93
C VAL A 34 -0.90 -6.52 -7.86
N ARG A 35 0.32 -6.69 -7.33
CA ARG A 35 0.85 -8.00 -6.97
C ARG A 35 0.19 -8.50 -5.69
N LEU A 36 -0.58 -9.58 -5.80
CA LEU A 36 -1.30 -10.19 -4.69
C LEU A 36 -0.33 -10.86 -3.72
N SER A 37 -0.51 -10.62 -2.41
CA SER A 37 0.39 -11.13 -1.38
C SER A 37 0.36 -12.67 -1.25
N THR A 38 -0.80 -13.27 -1.55
CA THR A 38 -1.08 -14.71 -1.39
C THR A 38 -0.55 -15.52 -2.57
N THR A 39 -0.89 -15.14 -3.80
CA THR A 39 -0.53 -15.91 -5.02
C THR A 39 0.72 -15.41 -5.72
N LYS A 40 1.17 -14.18 -5.42
CA LYS A 40 2.23 -13.45 -6.14
C LYS A 40 1.91 -13.09 -7.59
N GLU A 41 0.71 -13.38 -8.05
CA GLU A 41 0.20 -12.96 -9.35
C GLU A 41 -0.09 -11.46 -9.37
N VAL A 42 -0.13 -10.87 -10.56
CA VAL A 42 -0.46 -9.46 -10.77
C VAL A 42 -1.88 -9.38 -11.31
N ALA A 43 -2.72 -8.59 -10.66
CA ALA A 43 -4.11 -8.37 -11.03
C ALA A 43 -4.39 -6.89 -11.31
N ASN A 44 -5.29 -6.63 -12.25
CA ASN A 44 -5.83 -5.30 -12.52
C ASN A 44 -6.94 -4.97 -11.54
N ILE A 45 -6.73 -4.00 -10.65
CA ILE A 45 -7.69 -3.62 -9.60
C ILE A 45 -8.10 -2.15 -9.76
N PRO A 46 -9.40 -1.84 -9.87
CA PRO A 46 -9.89 -0.46 -9.87
C PRO A 46 -9.47 0.32 -8.62
N ASP A 47 -9.14 1.60 -8.78
CA ASP A 47 -8.76 2.52 -7.69
C ASP A 47 -9.74 2.48 -6.51
N GLU A 48 -11.04 2.42 -6.82
CA GLU A 48 -12.13 2.44 -5.85
C GLU A 48 -12.19 1.21 -4.96
N HIS A 49 -11.64 0.08 -5.43
CA HIS A 49 -11.52 -1.16 -4.65
C HIS A 49 -10.25 -1.19 -3.79
N LEU A 50 -9.42 -0.14 -3.83
CA LEU A 50 -8.16 -0.10 -3.11
C LEU A 50 -8.20 0.87 -1.92
N GLN A 51 -7.63 0.39 -0.82
CA GLN A 51 -7.31 1.20 0.34
C GLN A 51 -5.82 1.10 0.63
N LYS A 52 -5.14 2.25 0.67
CA LYS A 52 -3.72 2.31 1.05
C LYS A 52 -3.55 1.88 2.50
N VAL A 53 -2.58 1.00 2.75
CA VAL A 53 -2.19 0.59 4.08
C VAL A 53 -1.23 1.65 4.63
N ILE A 54 -1.64 2.28 5.73
CA ILE A 54 -0.82 3.27 6.45
C ILE A 54 -0.58 2.69 7.84
N PHE A 55 0.68 2.49 8.19
CA PHE A 55 1.07 2.10 9.54
C PHE A 55 1.08 3.34 10.43
N ALA A 56 0.77 3.17 11.72
CA ALA A 56 0.89 4.23 12.70
C ALA A 56 2.01 3.87 13.67
N MET A 57 2.87 4.83 13.99
CA MET A 57 4.02 4.61 14.84
C MET A 57 4.36 5.86 15.63
N LYS A 58 4.91 5.71 16.84
CA LYS A 58 5.32 6.87 17.64
C LYS A 58 6.56 7.54 17.05
N GLU A 59 6.75 8.82 17.33
CA GLU A 59 7.87 9.61 16.78
C GLU A 59 9.25 9.04 17.15
N ASN A 60 9.41 8.55 18.38
CA ASN A 60 10.66 7.96 18.84
C ASN A 60 10.99 6.65 18.08
N GLU A 61 9.99 5.80 17.86
CA GLU A 61 10.12 4.57 17.07
C GLU A 61 10.40 4.91 15.59
N TYR A 62 9.74 5.94 15.03
CA TYR A 62 10.03 6.41 13.68
C TYR A 62 11.49 6.78 13.47
N LYS A 63 12.07 7.54 14.39
CA LYS A 63 13.48 7.96 14.30
C LYS A 63 14.45 6.78 14.34
N GLU A 64 14.10 5.69 15.01
CA GLU A 64 14.91 4.47 15.05
C GLU A 64 14.90 3.73 13.71
N TYR A 65 13.75 3.69 13.03
CA TYR A 65 13.53 2.89 11.80
C TYR A 65 13.45 3.71 10.51
N GLU A 66 13.68 5.02 10.56
CA GLU A 66 13.47 5.97 9.44
C GLU A 66 14.11 5.47 8.13
N ARG A 67 15.38 5.05 8.18
CA ARG A 67 16.10 4.56 6.99
C ARG A 67 15.46 3.32 6.36
N ILE A 68 14.95 2.39 7.18
CA ILE A 68 14.31 1.17 6.70
C ILE A 68 12.93 1.50 6.12
N ILE A 69 12.20 2.41 6.75
CA ILE A 69 10.89 2.88 6.30
C ILE A 69 10.99 3.55 4.92
N GLU A 70 11.97 4.43 4.75
CA GLU A 70 12.26 5.07 3.46
C GLU A 70 12.65 4.04 2.40
N LEU A 71 13.57 3.12 2.72
CA LEU A 71 14.02 2.07 1.81
C LEU A 71 12.87 1.15 1.35
N LEU A 72 11.91 0.88 2.23
CA LEU A 72 10.75 0.03 1.94
C LEU A 72 9.54 0.82 1.41
N ASN A 73 9.63 2.14 1.28
CA ASN A 73 8.55 3.05 0.86
C ASN A 73 7.24 2.82 1.64
N LEU A 74 7.34 2.65 2.96
CA LEU A 74 6.18 2.40 3.81
C LEU A 74 5.43 3.69 4.12
N GLY A 75 4.11 3.69 3.92
CA GLY A 75 3.26 4.79 4.39
C GLY A 75 3.16 4.77 5.91
N ILE A 76 3.79 5.72 6.60
CA ILE A 76 3.75 5.84 8.06
C ILE A 76 3.05 7.14 8.48
N LYS A 77 2.08 7.04 9.38
CA LYS A 77 1.54 8.15 10.15
C LYS A 77 2.26 8.23 11.49
N VAL A 78 3.12 9.23 11.63
CA VAL A 78 3.84 9.48 12.89
C VAL A 78 2.90 10.12 13.91
N MET A 79 2.84 9.53 15.10
CA MET A 79 2.09 10.05 16.23
C MET A 79 3.04 10.75 17.18
N LYS A 80 2.77 12.03 17.47
CA LYS A 80 3.47 12.77 18.52
C LYS A 80 3.03 12.23 19.87
N ASN A 81 3.97 12.15 20.81
CA ASN A 81 3.66 11.90 22.22
C ASN A 81 2.82 13.05 22.80
#